data_AF-A0A4Y9IL16-F1
#
_entry.id   AF-A0A4Y9IL16-F1
#
_cell.length_a   1.000
_cell.length_b   1.000
_cell.length_c   1.000
_cell.angle_alpha   90.00
_cell.angle_beta   90.00
_cell.angle_gamma   90.00
#
_symmetry.space_group_name_H-M   'P 1'
#
loop_
_entity.id
_entity.type
_entity.pdbx_description
1 polymer ?
#
loop_
_entity_poly.entity_id
_entity_poly.type
_entity_poly.pdbx_seq_one_letter_code
_entity_poly.pdbx_strand_id
1 'polypeptide(L)'
;MQEDQFDLYHFVITKEDIDNFEFDNILGALNKLHRAPHAYFNKIMISIYGYESDIRELYQIEEVRDYLRFLDYSFPHWFYYARKDIPRNASLFSLMITAICEWEKIGDNSIQINNDSLASFLINHYSYMNKLMLEMGHSVKEIKEISTLIESIIFGN
;
A
#
# COMPACT_ATOMS: atom_id res chain seq x y z
N MET A 1 -9.93 -10.68 30.39
CA MET A 1 -9.60 -9.59 29.47
C MET A 1 -8.16 -9.83 29.07
N GLN A 2 -7.95 -10.67 28.06
CA GLN A 2 -6.62 -10.95 27.51
C GLN A 2 -6.25 -9.77 26.62
N GLU A 3 -5.00 -9.33 26.73
CA GLU A 3 -4.39 -8.29 25.92
C GLU A 3 -4.60 -8.58 24.44
N ASP A 4 -5.19 -7.63 23.70
CA ASP A 4 -5.23 -7.66 22.24
C ASP A 4 -3.78 -7.63 21.73
N GLN A 5 -3.24 -8.82 21.47
CA GLN A 5 -1.95 -8.98 20.82
C GLN A 5 -2.08 -8.38 19.42
N PHE A 6 -1.30 -7.32 19.17
CA PHE A 6 -1.26 -6.62 17.89
C PHE A 6 -0.88 -7.60 16.77
N ASP A 7 -1.87 -8.18 16.09
CA ASP A 7 -1.66 -8.97 14.89
C ASP A 7 -1.28 -8.04 13.72
N LEU A 8 -0.07 -7.49 13.76
CA LEU A 8 0.51 -6.74 12.65
C LEU A 8 1.30 -7.71 11.77
N TYR A 9 0.97 -7.73 10.48
CA TYR A 9 1.71 -8.48 9.47
C TYR A 9 2.64 -7.51 8.75
N HIS A 10 3.88 -7.50 9.21
CA HIS A 10 4.92 -6.65 8.65
C HIS A 10 5.74 -7.43 7.62
N PHE A 11 5.66 -7.00 6.36
CA PHE A 11 6.49 -7.49 5.27
C PHE A 11 7.69 -6.58 5.08
N VAL A 12 8.88 -7.17 5.16
CA VAL A 12 10.12 -6.48 4.82
C VAL A 12 10.50 -6.93 3.42
N ILE A 13 10.51 -6.00 2.47
CA ILE A 13 11.06 -6.20 1.12
C ILE A 13 12.50 -5.72 1.17
N THR A 14 13.44 -6.60 0.88
CA THR A 14 14.87 -6.26 0.90
C THR A 14 15.30 -5.72 -0.46
N LYS A 15 16.43 -5.01 -0.47
CA LYS A 15 17.12 -4.62 -1.70
C LYS A 15 17.47 -5.84 -2.56
N GLU A 16 17.81 -6.99 -1.96
CA GLU A 16 18.08 -8.23 -2.70
C GLU A 16 16.81 -8.74 -3.41
N ASP A 17 15.65 -8.70 -2.74
CA ASP A 17 14.37 -9.06 -3.38
C ASP A 17 14.09 -8.14 -4.59
N ILE A 18 14.39 -6.84 -4.46
CA ILE A 18 14.14 -5.84 -5.52
C ILE A 18 15.13 -6.01 -6.68
N ASP A 19 16.42 -6.09 -6.38
CA ASP A 19 17.49 -6.21 -7.38
C ASP A 19 17.36 -7.53 -8.19
N ASN A 20 16.86 -8.60 -7.56
CA ASN A 20 16.62 -9.90 -8.21
C ASN A 20 15.18 -10.06 -8.72
N PHE A 21 14.29 -9.08 -8.51
CA PHE A 21 12.88 -9.12 -8.90
C PHE A 21 12.13 -10.35 -8.32
N GLU A 22 12.39 -10.68 -7.05
CA GLU A 22 11.81 -11.82 -6.33
C GLU A 22 10.52 -11.43 -5.57
N PHE A 23 9.41 -12.10 -5.90
CA PHE A 23 8.09 -11.81 -5.30
C PHE A 23 7.42 -13.03 -4.67
N ASP A 24 7.95 -14.23 -4.88
CA ASP A 24 7.25 -15.48 -4.53
C ASP A 24 6.90 -15.56 -3.05
N ASN A 25 7.81 -15.09 -2.19
CA ASN A 25 7.62 -15.07 -0.74
C ASN A 25 6.48 -14.12 -0.33
N ILE A 26 6.55 -12.85 -0.75
CA ILE A 26 5.55 -11.84 -0.38
C ILE A 26 4.20 -12.12 -1.03
N LEU A 27 4.14 -12.44 -2.33
CA LEU A 27 2.89 -12.80 -3.00
C LEU A 27 2.31 -14.09 -2.44
N GLY A 28 3.14 -15.08 -2.13
CA GLY A 28 2.70 -16.31 -1.47
C GLY A 28 2.04 -16.03 -0.12
N ALA A 29 2.59 -15.10 0.66
CA ALA A 29 1.99 -14.69 1.93
C ALA A 29 0.70 -13.87 1.73
N LEU A 30 0.71 -12.85 0.88
CA LEU A 30 -0.46 -12.02 0.56
C LEU A 30 -1.63 -12.86 0.04
N ASN A 31 -1.36 -13.82 -0.84
CA ASN A 31 -2.38 -14.73 -1.38
C ASN A 31 -2.94 -15.67 -0.32
N LYS A 32 -2.13 -16.10 0.67
CA LYS A 32 -2.63 -16.89 1.81
C LYS A 32 -3.54 -16.05 2.69
N LEU A 33 -3.15 -14.80 2.98
CA LEU A 33 -3.95 -13.85 3.77
C LEU A 33 -5.30 -13.58 3.08
N HIS A 34 -5.28 -13.41 1.75
CA HIS A 34 -6.47 -13.14 0.96
C HIS A 34 -7.52 -14.27 0.96
N ARG A 35 -7.15 -15.48 1.37
CA ARG A 35 -8.12 -16.59 1.55
C ARG A 35 -9.01 -16.41 2.78
N ALA A 36 -8.63 -15.53 3.72
CA ALA A 36 -9.39 -15.23 4.93
C ALA A 36 -9.38 -13.71 5.20
N PRO A 37 -9.94 -12.89 4.29
CA PRO A 37 -9.82 -11.43 4.29
C PRO A 37 -10.19 -10.78 5.63
N HIS A 38 -11.29 -11.25 6.25
CA HIS A 38 -11.78 -10.75 7.53
C HIS A 38 -10.74 -10.80 8.67
N ALA A 39 -9.85 -11.78 8.67
CA ALA A 39 -8.84 -11.92 9.73
C ALA A 39 -7.72 -10.88 9.63
N TYR A 40 -7.58 -10.23 8.46
CA TYR A 40 -6.44 -9.40 8.08
C TYR A 40 -6.80 -7.96 7.69
N PHE A 41 -8.06 -7.56 7.87
CA PHE A 41 -8.47 -6.16 7.68
C PHE A 41 -7.60 -5.22 8.51
N ASN A 42 -7.02 -4.21 7.88
CA ASN A 42 -6.22 -3.18 8.57
C ASN A 42 -5.03 -3.75 9.39
N LYS A 43 -4.35 -4.77 8.87
CA LYS A 43 -3.24 -5.46 9.56
C LYS A 43 -1.93 -5.55 8.78
N ILE A 44 -1.86 -5.04 7.54
CA ILE A 44 -0.64 -5.16 6.71
C ILE A 44 0.19 -3.88 6.77
N MET A 45 1.51 -4.06 6.97
CA MET A 45 2.53 -3.03 6.80
C MET A 45 3.63 -3.57 5.88
N ILE A 46 4.21 -2.70 5.06
CA ILE A 46 5.34 -3.03 4.20
C ILE A 46 6.46 -2.01 4.46
N SER A 47 7.69 -2.49 4.63
CA SER A 47 8.88 -1.66 4.64
C SER A 47 9.88 -2.12 3.59
N ILE A 48 10.66 -1.20 3.06
CA ILE A 48 11.80 -1.52 2.17
C ILE A 48 13.09 -1.34 2.97
N TYR A 49 13.99 -2.31 2.88
CA TYR A 49 15.25 -2.37 3.63
C TYR A 49 16.45 -2.58 2.71
N GLY A 50 17.60 -1.97 3.03
CA GLY A 50 18.86 -2.17 2.29
C GLY A 50 19.25 -1.02 1.34
N TYR A 51 18.48 0.07 1.33
CA TYR A 51 18.78 1.30 0.60
C TYR A 51 19.24 2.46 1.51
N GLU A 52 19.58 2.19 2.78
CA GLU A 52 19.92 3.22 3.77
C GLU A 52 21.17 4.04 3.40
N SER A 53 22.04 3.50 2.53
CA SER A 53 23.21 4.20 2.00
C SER A 53 22.98 4.86 0.64
N ASP A 54 21.83 4.66 0.01
CA ASP A 54 21.49 5.35 -1.23
C ASP A 54 21.09 6.79 -0.90
N ILE A 55 21.61 7.75 -1.67
CA ILE A 55 21.31 9.17 -1.48
C ILE A 55 19.92 9.54 -2.02
N ARG A 56 19.34 8.68 -2.84
CA ARG A 56 18.02 8.85 -3.45
C ARG A 56 16.93 8.35 -2.51
N GLU A 57 15.80 9.04 -2.52
CA GLU A 57 14.57 8.54 -1.89
C GLU A 57 14.05 7.31 -2.66
N LEU A 58 13.37 6.39 -1.98
CA LEU A 58 12.87 5.13 -2.59
C LEU A 58 12.07 5.36 -3.88
N TYR A 59 11.25 6.41 -3.93
CA TYR A 59 10.43 6.72 -5.11
C TYR A 59 11.24 7.22 -6.32
N GLN A 60 12.51 7.58 -6.13
CA GLN A 60 13.45 8.00 -7.18
C GLN A 60 14.28 6.82 -7.73
N ILE A 61 14.18 5.64 -7.12
CA ILE A 61 14.90 4.43 -7.52
C ILE A 61 13.96 3.62 -8.43
N GLU A 62 14.27 3.53 -9.73
CA GLU A 62 13.38 2.89 -10.71
C GLU A 62 13.13 1.42 -10.39
N GLU A 63 14.15 0.69 -9.92
CA GLU A 63 14.02 -0.71 -9.55
C GLU A 63 12.99 -0.91 -8.42
N VAL A 64 12.98 0.00 -7.44
CA VAL A 64 11.97 0.02 -6.36
C VAL A 64 10.58 0.30 -6.93
N ARG A 65 10.47 1.27 -7.85
CA ARG A 65 9.18 1.62 -8.48
C ARG A 65 8.63 0.44 -9.29
N ASP A 66 9.46 -0.19 -10.11
CA ASP A 66 9.08 -1.31 -10.96
C ASP A 66 8.66 -2.52 -10.12
N TYR A 67 9.38 -2.79 -9.02
CA TYR A 67 9.01 -3.83 -8.07
C TYR A 67 7.63 -3.56 -7.46
N LEU A 68 7.42 -2.36 -6.91
CA LEU A 68 6.15 -2.01 -6.27
C LEU A 68 4.98 -1.96 -7.27
N ARG A 69 5.21 -1.51 -8.52
CA ARG A 69 4.20 -1.56 -9.59
C ARG A 69 3.80 -3.00 -9.90
N PHE A 70 4.74 -3.92 -9.97
CA PHE A 70 4.43 -5.34 -10.19
C PHE A 70 3.70 -5.97 -9.00
N LEU A 71 4.13 -5.65 -7.78
CA LEU A 71 3.47 -6.09 -6.55
C LEU A 71 2.03 -5.59 -6.47
N ASP A 72 1.80 -4.31 -6.81
CA ASP A 72 0.47 -3.70 -6.89
C ASP A 72 -0.43 -4.38 -7.92
N TYR A 73 0.08 -4.56 -9.14
CA TYR A 73 -0.62 -5.26 -10.20
C TYR A 73 -1.04 -6.67 -9.79
N SER A 74 -0.17 -7.37 -9.04
CA SER A 74 -0.40 -8.73 -8.56
C SER A 74 -1.32 -8.79 -7.34
N PHE A 75 -1.40 -7.72 -6.54
CA PHE A 75 -2.21 -7.66 -5.32
C PHE A 75 -2.79 -6.25 -5.06
N PRO A 76 -3.83 -5.82 -5.80
CA PRO A 76 -4.33 -4.44 -5.75
C PRO A 76 -5.35 -4.19 -4.61
N HIS A 77 -5.15 -4.81 -3.44
CA HIS A 77 -6.11 -4.78 -2.31
C HIS A 77 -5.67 -3.91 -1.13
N TRP A 78 -4.69 -3.03 -1.33
CA TRP A 78 -4.06 -2.26 -0.24
C TRP A 78 -5.05 -1.46 0.60
N PHE A 79 -6.09 -0.88 -0.01
CA PHE A 79 -7.08 -0.06 0.70
C PHE A 79 -7.81 -0.84 1.80
N TYR A 80 -8.02 -2.14 1.59
CA TYR A 80 -8.61 -3.01 2.61
C TYR A 80 -7.58 -3.40 3.68
N TYR A 81 -6.44 -3.94 3.27
CA TYR A 81 -5.49 -4.61 4.18
C TYR A 81 -4.49 -3.68 4.87
N ALA A 82 -4.10 -2.57 4.24
CA ALA A 82 -3.09 -1.67 4.76
C ALA A 82 -3.50 -1.12 6.12
N ARG A 83 -2.51 -1.03 7.01
CA ARG A 83 -2.65 -0.44 8.33
C ARG A 83 -2.88 1.07 8.21
N LYS A 84 -3.90 1.56 8.90
CA LYS A 84 -4.44 2.93 8.79
C LYS A 84 -4.06 3.86 9.95
N ASP A 85 -3.58 3.32 11.08
CA ASP A 85 -3.10 4.10 12.24
C ASP A 85 -1.59 4.38 12.16
N ILE A 86 -1.10 4.65 10.94
CA ILE A 86 0.31 4.95 10.66
C ILE A 86 0.39 6.37 10.09
N PRO A 87 1.39 7.18 10.47
CA PRO A 87 1.60 8.51 9.89
C PRO A 87 1.65 8.45 8.36
N ARG A 88 1.08 9.46 7.69
CA ARG A 88 0.96 9.52 6.22
C ARG A 88 2.27 9.15 5.51
N ASN A 89 3.38 9.78 5.89
CA ASN A 89 4.70 9.56 5.28
C ASN A 89 5.27 8.13 5.47
N ALA A 90 4.78 7.39 6.47
CA ALA A 90 5.14 6.00 6.70
C ALA A 90 4.04 5.02 6.24
N SER A 91 2.93 5.53 5.71
CA SER A 91 1.82 4.69 5.28
C SER A 91 2.15 3.94 3.98
N LEU A 92 1.62 2.72 3.87
CA LEU A 92 1.69 1.95 2.63
C LEU A 92 1.07 2.70 1.44
N PHE A 93 0.05 3.54 1.69
CA PHE A 93 -0.55 4.37 0.65
C PHE A 93 0.46 5.36 0.06
N SER A 94 1.27 6.03 0.89
CA SER A 94 2.29 6.95 0.36
C SER A 94 3.39 6.22 -0.40
N LEU A 95 3.80 5.02 0.07
CA LEU A 95 4.76 4.19 -0.67
C LEU A 95 4.21 3.80 -2.05
N MET A 96 2.99 3.30 -2.11
CA MET A 96 2.35 2.86 -3.37
C MET A 96 2.08 4.04 -4.30
N ILE A 97 1.52 5.15 -3.80
CA ILE A 97 1.24 6.35 -4.59
C ILE A 97 2.53 6.87 -5.23
N THR A 98 3.60 7.00 -4.45
CA THR A 98 4.86 7.54 -4.97
C THR A 98 5.54 6.59 -5.96
N ALA A 99 5.36 5.27 -5.84
CA ALA A 99 5.92 4.29 -6.77
C ALA A 99 5.13 4.14 -8.09
N ILE A 100 3.81 4.24 -8.02
CA ILE A 100 2.89 3.93 -9.14
C ILE A 100 2.50 5.18 -9.90
N CYS A 101 2.21 6.28 -9.19
CA CYS A 101 1.75 7.49 -9.84
C CYS A 101 2.89 8.22 -10.54
N GLU A 102 2.54 8.93 -11.60
CA GLU A 102 3.40 9.91 -12.24
C GLU A 102 3.58 11.12 -11.32
N TRP A 103 4.76 11.71 -11.35
CA TRP A 103 5.07 12.90 -10.59
C TRP A 103 6.15 13.73 -11.26
N GLU A 104 6.17 15.01 -10.91
CA GLU A 104 7.19 15.96 -11.33
C GLU A 104 8.02 16.39 -10.12
N LYS A 105 9.34 16.52 -10.33
CA LYS A 105 10.25 17.02 -9.30
C LYS A 105 10.02 18.53 -9.14
N ILE A 106 9.71 18.98 -7.93
CA ILE A 106 9.54 20.40 -7.58
C ILE A 106 10.61 20.91 -6.59
N GLY A 107 11.42 20.01 -6.04
CA GLY A 107 12.56 20.29 -5.18
C GLY A 107 13.39 19.02 -4.98
N ASP A 108 14.50 19.07 -4.25
CA ASP A 108 15.41 17.92 -4.15
C ASP A 108 14.74 16.64 -3.63
N ASN A 109 13.92 16.77 -2.59
CA ASN A 109 13.13 15.67 -2.01
C ASN A 109 11.62 16.00 -2.00
N SER A 110 11.19 16.85 -2.94
CA SER A 110 9.79 17.27 -3.06
C SER A 110 9.28 16.96 -4.45
N ILE A 111 8.17 16.23 -4.50
CA ILE A 111 7.50 15.85 -5.74
C ILE A 111 6.05 16.33 -5.72
N GLN A 112 5.54 16.62 -6.91
CA GLN A 112 4.12 16.87 -7.13
C GLN A 112 3.55 15.67 -7.89
N ILE A 113 2.62 14.94 -7.26
CA ILE A 113 1.93 13.83 -7.90
C ILE A 113 0.98 14.39 -8.98
N ASN A 114 0.97 13.76 -10.15
CA ASN A 114 0.02 14.07 -11.21
C ASN A 114 -1.40 13.70 -10.76
N ASN A 115 -2.34 14.66 -10.88
CA ASN A 115 -3.71 14.47 -10.39
C ASN A 115 -4.48 13.38 -11.13
N ASP A 116 -4.30 13.23 -12.45
CA ASP A 116 -5.00 12.23 -13.24
C ASP A 116 -4.49 10.83 -12.93
N SER A 117 -3.17 10.69 -12.74
CA SER A 117 -2.52 9.46 -12.29
C SER A 117 -3.01 9.07 -10.89
N LEU A 118 -3.04 10.02 -9.96
CA LEU A 118 -3.58 9.80 -8.61
C LEU A 118 -5.06 9.42 -8.65
N ALA A 119 -5.89 10.12 -9.43
CA ALA A 119 -7.31 9.80 -9.56
C ALA A 119 -7.51 8.37 -10.09
N SER A 120 -6.73 7.97 -11.10
CA SER A 120 -6.75 6.62 -11.66
C SER A 120 -6.35 5.56 -10.62
N PHE A 121 -5.28 5.82 -9.86
CA PHE A 121 -4.86 4.98 -8.75
C PHE A 121 -5.98 4.82 -7.71
N LEU A 122 -6.57 5.92 -7.25
CA LEU A 122 -7.65 5.90 -6.24
C LEU A 122 -8.88 5.12 -6.75
N ILE A 123 -9.36 5.41 -7.95
CA ILE A 123 -10.53 4.74 -8.54
C ILE A 123 -10.30 3.23 -8.63
N ASN A 124 -9.14 2.81 -9.12
CA ASN A 124 -8.79 1.40 -9.23
C ASN A 124 -8.81 0.70 -7.86
N HIS A 125 -8.12 1.27 -6.87
CA HIS A 125 -7.99 0.68 -5.54
C HIS A 125 -9.29 0.67 -4.74
N TYR A 126 -10.10 1.73 -4.85
CA TYR A 126 -11.45 1.73 -4.29
C TYR A 126 -12.33 0.65 -4.94
N SER A 127 -12.20 0.41 -6.24
CA SER A 127 -12.97 -0.64 -6.91
C SER A 127 -12.68 -2.03 -6.34
N TYR A 128 -11.40 -2.35 -6.09
CA TYR A 128 -11.00 -3.61 -5.48
C TYR A 128 -11.47 -3.74 -4.03
N MET A 129 -11.34 -2.68 -3.22
CA MET A 129 -11.84 -2.67 -1.85
C MET A 129 -13.36 -2.85 -1.81
N ASN A 130 -14.10 -2.07 -2.60
CA ASN A 130 -15.55 -2.11 -2.65
C ASN A 130 -16.04 -3.51 -3.05
N LYS A 131 -15.45 -4.09 -4.10
CA LYS A 131 -15.78 -5.45 -4.55
C LYS A 131 -15.57 -6.46 -3.44
N LEU A 132 -14.38 -6.49 -2.83
CA LEU A 132 -14.03 -7.42 -1.76
C LEU A 132 -15.00 -7.29 -0.58
N MET A 133 -15.27 -6.06 -0.14
CA MET A 133 -16.17 -5.79 0.99
C MET A 133 -17.62 -6.16 0.72
N LEU A 134 -18.13 -5.90 -0.49
CA LEU A 134 -19.48 -6.31 -0.87
C LEU A 134 -19.62 -7.83 -0.95
N GLU A 135 -18.63 -8.54 -1.48
CA GLU A 135 -18.59 -10.01 -1.51
C GLU A 135 -18.59 -10.62 -0.10
N MET A 136 -18.00 -9.91 0.87
CA MET A 136 -18.01 -10.24 2.29
C MET A 136 -19.31 -9.83 3.02
N GLY A 137 -20.26 -9.20 2.34
CA GLY A 137 -21.55 -8.80 2.90
C GLY A 137 -21.55 -7.49 3.70
N HIS A 138 -20.49 -6.68 3.60
CA HIS A 138 -20.49 -5.34 4.20
C HIS A 138 -21.47 -4.40 3.49
N SER A 139 -22.07 -3.49 4.26
CA SER A 139 -22.94 -2.45 3.75
C SER A 139 -22.15 -1.34 3.05
N VAL A 140 -22.85 -0.63 2.14
CA VAL A 140 -22.31 0.59 1.50
C VAL A 140 -21.90 1.65 2.54
N LYS A 141 -22.56 1.68 3.70
CA LYS A 141 -22.23 2.60 4.79
C LYS A 141 -20.85 2.29 5.37
N GLU A 142 -20.58 1.03 5.72
CA GLU A 142 -19.26 0.61 6.24
C GLU A 142 -18.14 0.85 5.24
N ILE A 143 -18.39 0.55 3.96
CA ILE A 143 -17.44 0.82 2.87
C ILE A 143 -17.10 2.32 2.83
N LYS A 144 -18.11 3.18 2.89
CA LYS A 144 -17.92 4.64 2.86
C LYS A 144 -17.13 5.15 4.07
N GLU A 145 -17.39 4.62 5.26
CA GLU A 145 -16.63 4.98 6.47
C GLU A 145 -15.14 4.67 6.30
N ILE A 146 -14.81 3.51 5.73
CA ILE A 146 -13.42 3.14 5.44
C ILE A 146 -12.83 4.03 4.33
N SER A 147 -13.60 4.34 3.28
CA SER A 147 -13.14 5.21 2.21
C SER A 147 -12.76 6.60 2.73
N THR A 148 -13.60 7.20 3.58
CA THR A 148 -13.32 8.50 4.19
C THR A 148 -12.07 8.48 5.07
N LEU A 149 -11.83 7.38 5.80
CA LEU A 149 -10.59 7.22 6.57
C LEU A 149 -9.35 7.12 5.66
N ILE A 150 -9.46 6.44 4.51
CA ILE A 150 -8.35 6.37 3.55
C ILE A 150 -8.08 7.75 2.94
N GLU A 151 -9.13 8.50 2.59
CA GLU A 151 -9.02 9.87 2.09
C GLU A 151 -8.30 10.77 3.11
N SER A 152 -8.66 10.69 4.39
CA SER A 152 -8.03 11.50 5.44
C SER A 152 -6.54 11.20 5.58
N ILE A 153 -6.14 9.93 5.45
CA ILE A 153 -4.73 9.53 5.51
C ILE A 153 -3.95 10.03 4.29
N ILE A 154 -4.52 9.88 3.09
CA ILE A 154 -3.85 10.24 1.84
C ILE A 154 -3.70 11.76 1.70
N PHE A 155 -4.75 12.52 2.05
CA PHE A 155 -4.80 13.97 1.87
C PHE A 155 -4.42 14.77 3.13
N GLY A 156 -4.38 14.14 4.30
CA GLY A 156 -4.02 14.81 5.56
C GLY A 156 -5.12 15.73 6.11
N ASN A 157 -6.39 15.42 5.82
CA ASN A 157 -7.56 16.17 6.30
C ASN A 157 -8.10 15.65 7.63
#